data_AF-A0A812XBC2-F1
#
_entry.id   AF-A0A812XBC2-F1
#
_cell.length_a   1.000
_cell.length_b   1.000
_cell.length_c   1.000
_cell.angle_alpha   90.00
_cell.angle_beta   90.00
_cell.angle_gamma   90.00
#
_symmetry.space_group_name_H-M   'P 1'
#
loop_
_entity.id
_entity.type
_entity.pdbx_description
1 polymer ?
#
loop_
_entity_poly.entity_id
_entity_poly.type
_entity_poly.pdbx_seq_one_letter_code
_entity_poly.pdbx_strand_id
1 'polypeptide(L)'
;MLRSPFLRLVLLAVTVSGSPVKRVVVDTESPPVHTTLQGHAAWSIEFGGGVKQGPLDDKRLVNLCKALGPSIMRVGGSSQDEVTYDFSASPGEGSFGPADIDKVFRFANATGWDIVWGLNYMKRPKPDASMAGPVNIAQLAQVLQYHLQHDQPFGYELGNEPDPHCPDPSNPKCSVSAKEHVQDDLLLSQLLRYTYSLAGVSSAHVPLVIGPDAAHCCDYLENFTAAAAAARWEPNVLTWHHYYFNNQSPVSKFVDPRTLDALQSYANRTVAMRDEYTPGSMLWVGESASAWGGGVHGVSDTFAAIFTDLDQVAMLSRLGYTGVVRQGLFGGGGYSVISATSEGFSPNPSYWAYLAYKRFMGVKVLDVGALGGSLRSYAHCHPTIKGAVSVMVLNVSPNPCNLTVSLTSVMSPRELGSSWVEYHLTMPLAGGQNLTTKDIAINGKVMKANADGTVPPLVPQPGKSSGAVSLAAYSAAFLVYNSAQARACGGTPAPEFVRGSSAQVDTFLML
;
A
#
# COMPACT_ATOMS: atom_id res chain seq x y z
N MET A 1 78.03 29.88 2.16
CA MET A 1 77.19 28.80 2.71
C MET A 1 76.26 29.39 3.76
N LEU A 2 75.05 29.81 3.37
CA LEU A 2 74.01 30.25 4.32
C LEU A 2 73.03 29.10 4.54
N ARG A 3 72.84 28.69 5.80
CA ARG A 3 71.79 27.75 6.21
C ARG A 3 70.73 28.52 7.01
N SER A 4 69.48 28.39 6.56
CA SER A 4 68.26 28.90 7.20
C SER A 4 67.88 28.06 8.44
N PRO A 5 67.25 28.63 9.48
CA PRO A 5 66.55 27.85 10.49
C PRO A 5 65.09 27.61 10.06
N PHE A 6 64.59 26.40 10.27
CA PHE A 6 63.19 26.03 10.07
C PHE A 6 62.38 26.41 11.31
N LEU A 7 61.34 27.23 11.12
CA LEU A 7 60.29 27.49 12.10
C LEU A 7 59.21 26.40 11.95
N ARG A 8 59.01 25.53 12.94
CA ARG A 8 57.89 24.59 12.98
C ARG A 8 56.67 25.28 13.59
N LEU A 9 55.69 25.61 12.75
CA LEU A 9 54.36 26.02 13.17
C LEU A 9 53.57 24.77 13.58
N VAL A 10 53.23 24.63 14.85
CA VAL A 10 52.32 23.58 15.34
C VAL A 10 50.89 24.07 15.13
N LEU A 11 50.21 23.56 14.11
CA LEU A 11 48.76 23.70 13.98
C LEU A 11 48.10 22.74 14.99
N LEU A 12 47.51 23.27 16.05
CA LEU A 12 46.51 22.54 16.82
C LEU A 12 45.26 22.40 15.95
N ALA A 13 45.03 21.21 15.39
CA ALA A 13 43.75 20.84 14.84
C ALA A 13 42.77 20.63 16.00
N VAL A 14 41.89 21.61 16.24
CA VAL A 14 40.68 21.40 17.04
C VAL A 14 39.75 20.57 16.17
N THR A 15 39.71 19.26 16.40
CA THR A 15 38.71 18.37 15.82
C THR A 15 37.38 18.65 16.51
N VAL A 16 36.53 19.48 15.88
CA VAL A 16 35.12 19.55 16.24
C VAL A 16 34.48 18.23 15.80
N SER A 17 34.35 17.33 16.76
CA SER A 17 33.61 16.06 16.65
C SER A 17 32.12 16.35 16.47
N GLY A 18 31.71 16.60 15.23
CA GLY A 18 30.31 16.57 14.82
C GLY A 18 30.16 15.61 13.65
N SER A 19 29.25 14.63 13.76
CA SER A 19 28.85 13.83 12.59
C SER A 19 28.38 14.77 11.47
N PRO A 20 28.81 14.56 10.22
CA PRO A 20 28.41 15.43 9.12
C PRO A 20 26.88 15.45 9.00
N VAL A 21 26.31 16.65 8.96
CA VAL A 21 24.86 16.86 8.79
C VAL A 21 24.47 16.34 7.42
N LYS A 22 23.55 15.37 7.37
CA LYS A 22 23.07 14.82 6.11
C LYS A 22 22.14 15.83 5.43
N ARG A 23 22.11 15.84 4.10
CA ARG A 23 21.26 16.78 3.32
C ARG A 23 20.25 16.00 2.49
N VAL A 24 18.97 16.32 2.66
CA VAL A 24 17.87 15.88 1.80
C VAL A 24 17.52 17.04 0.88
N VAL A 25 17.44 16.80 -0.42
CA VAL A 25 17.06 17.82 -1.41
C VAL A 25 15.76 17.37 -2.06
N VAL A 26 14.74 18.20 -2.01
CA VAL A 26 13.42 17.92 -2.60
C VAL A 26 13.22 18.82 -3.81
N ASP A 27 12.92 18.22 -4.96
CA ASP A 27 12.49 18.99 -6.12
C ASP A 27 11.03 19.42 -5.96
N THR A 28 10.82 20.73 -6.02
CA THR A 28 9.55 21.41 -5.80
C THR A 28 9.12 22.26 -7.01
N GLU A 29 9.98 22.33 -8.03
CA GLU A 29 9.77 23.11 -9.25
C GLU A 29 9.26 22.24 -10.39
N SER A 30 9.82 21.03 -10.53
CA SER A 30 9.38 20.06 -11.53
C SER A 30 7.98 19.51 -11.22
N PRO A 31 7.23 19.05 -12.23
CA PRO A 31 5.99 18.31 -11.99
C PRO A 31 6.21 17.10 -11.07
N PRO A 32 5.16 16.62 -10.36
CA PRO A 32 5.23 15.38 -9.61
C PRO A 32 5.77 14.24 -10.48
N VAL A 33 6.70 13.44 -9.95
CA VAL A 33 7.28 12.29 -10.68
C VAL A 33 6.22 11.24 -10.98
N HIS A 34 5.29 11.06 -10.05
CA HIS A 34 4.12 10.19 -10.21
C HIS A 34 2.91 10.76 -9.44
N THR A 35 1.73 10.24 -9.75
CA THR A 35 0.49 10.51 -9.00
C THR A 35 -0.16 9.19 -8.61
N THR A 36 -0.47 9.01 -7.33
CA THR A 36 -1.14 7.82 -6.80
C THR A 36 -2.66 8.01 -6.73
N LEU A 37 -3.40 6.94 -6.42
CA LEU A 37 -4.82 7.06 -6.09
C LEU A 37 -5.03 7.70 -4.72
N GLN A 38 -6.17 8.36 -4.52
CA GLN A 38 -6.52 8.98 -3.23
C GLN A 38 -6.53 7.94 -2.08
N GLY A 39 -6.89 6.69 -2.39
CA GLY A 39 -6.86 5.56 -1.47
C GLY A 39 -5.61 4.67 -1.53
N HIS A 40 -4.51 5.10 -2.18
CA HIS A 40 -3.38 4.22 -2.55
C HIS A 40 -2.78 3.38 -1.42
N ALA A 41 -2.71 3.90 -0.18
CA ALA A 41 -2.42 3.06 0.99
C ALA A 41 -3.70 2.30 1.39
N ALA A 42 -3.94 1.16 0.75
CA ALA A 42 -5.15 0.36 0.84
C ALA A 42 -5.00 -0.81 1.84
N TRP A 43 -6.08 -1.55 2.06
CA TRP A 43 -6.14 -2.59 3.09
C TRP A 43 -6.77 -3.86 2.54
N SER A 44 -6.33 -5.02 3.01
CA SER A 44 -6.99 -6.29 2.70
C SER A 44 -7.59 -6.97 3.93
N ILE A 45 -8.68 -7.69 3.67
CA ILE A 45 -9.32 -8.63 4.59
C ILE A 45 -9.60 -9.96 3.88
N GLU A 46 -9.48 -11.06 4.61
CA GLU A 46 -9.80 -12.40 4.13
C GLU A 46 -11.32 -12.63 4.08
N PHE A 47 -11.80 -13.47 3.17
CA PHE A 47 -13.19 -13.95 3.19
C PHE A 47 -13.51 -14.64 4.52
N GLY A 48 -12.72 -15.63 4.93
CA GLY A 48 -12.98 -16.39 6.17
C GLY A 48 -12.89 -15.52 7.43
N GLY A 49 -11.67 -15.20 7.86
CA GLY A 49 -11.44 -14.49 9.12
C GLY A 49 -11.94 -13.04 9.11
N GLY A 50 -11.87 -12.37 7.95
CA GLY A 50 -12.21 -10.95 7.83
C GLY A 50 -13.70 -10.70 7.60
N VAL A 51 -14.35 -11.45 6.71
CA VAL A 51 -15.78 -11.27 6.44
C VAL A 51 -16.62 -12.21 7.28
N LYS A 52 -16.46 -13.54 7.21
CA LYS A 52 -17.37 -14.46 7.92
C LYS A 52 -17.33 -14.26 9.43
N GLN A 53 -16.12 -14.21 9.98
CA GLN A 53 -15.90 -14.14 11.42
C GLN A 53 -15.70 -12.69 11.93
N GLY A 54 -15.42 -11.74 11.02
CA GLY A 54 -15.10 -10.37 11.39
C GLY A 54 -16.34 -9.54 11.76
N PRO A 55 -16.27 -8.74 12.85
CA PRO A 55 -17.37 -7.89 13.30
C PRO A 55 -17.30 -6.53 12.59
N LEU A 56 -17.59 -6.53 11.28
CA LEU A 56 -17.54 -5.33 10.44
C LEU A 56 -18.60 -4.27 10.79
N ASP A 57 -19.50 -4.54 11.73
CA ASP A 57 -20.46 -3.58 12.30
C ASP A 57 -20.00 -3.00 13.64
N ASP A 58 -18.85 -3.44 14.18
CA ASP A 58 -18.30 -2.91 15.43
C ASP A 58 -17.93 -1.43 15.28
N LYS A 59 -18.54 -0.60 16.13
CA LYS A 59 -18.38 0.87 16.06
C LYS A 59 -16.94 1.32 16.26
N ARG A 60 -16.19 0.61 17.11
CA ARG A 60 -14.80 0.95 17.40
C ARG A 60 -13.92 0.63 16.20
N LEU A 61 -14.10 -0.54 15.57
CA LEU A 61 -13.43 -0.89 14.32
C LEU A 61 -13.75 0.12 13.20
N VAL A 62 -15.03 0.45 13.01
CA VAL A 62 -15.47 1.44 12.01
C VAL A 62 -14.79 2.80 12.24
N ASN A 63 -14.71 3.30 13.48
CA ASN A 63 -14.08 4.58 13.78
C ASN A 63 -12.56 4.56 13.54
N LEU A 64 -11.90 3.45 13.87
CA LEU A 64 -10.48 3.26 13.58
C LEU A 64 -10.21 3.28 12.08
N CYS A 65 -11.04 2.59 11.29
CA CYS A 65 -10.92 2.54 9.83
C CYS A 65 -11.28 3.87 9.16
N LYS A 66 -12.34 4.56 9.61
CA LYS A 66 -12.66 5.94 9.16
C LYS A 66 -11.45 6.87 9.26
N ALA A 67 -10.69 6.78 10.35
CA ALA A 67 -9.51 7.61 10.54
C ALA A 67 -8.40 7.31 9.52
N LEU A 68 -8.30 6.09 9.01
CA LEU A 68 -7.36 5.69 7.95
C LEU A 68 -7.86 6.05 6.54
N GLY A 69 -9.06 6.62 6.40
CA GLY A 69 -9.63 7.06 5.14
C GLY A 69 -9.02 8.37 4.59
N PRO A 70 -9.22 8.65 3.29
CA PRO A 70 -9.88 7.80 2.28
C PRO A 70 -9.04 6.56 1.92
N SER A 71 -9.69 5.44 1.59
CA SER A 71 -9.01 4.17 1.32
C SER A 71 -9.83 3.21 0.45
N ILE A 72 -9.14 2.19 -0.05
CA ILE A 72 -9.74 1.01 -0.70
C ILE A 72 -9.58 -0.19 0.24
N MET A 73 -10.59 -1.06 0.28
CA MET A 73 -10.57 -2.35 0.95
C MET A 73 -10.68 -3.47 -0.07
N ARG A 74 -9.65 -4.32 -0.16
CA ARG A 74 -9.65 -5.56 -0.92
C ARG A 74 -10.20 -6.69 -0.06
N VAL A 75 -11.24 -7.37 -0.53
CA VAL A 75 -11.75 -8.61 0.05
C VAL A 75 -11.23 -9.76 -0.79
N GLY A 76 -10.24 -10.49 -0.29
CA GLY A 76 -9.50 -11.47 -1.07
C GLY A 76 -8.71 -12.46 -0.22
N GLY A 77 -7.48 -12.73 -0.63
CA GLY A 77 -6.53 -13.60 0.05
C GLY A 77 -6.72 -15.08 -0.31
N SER A 78 -5.95 -15.96 0.33
CA SER A 78 -5.99 -17.40 0.01
C SER A 78 -7.38 -18.01 0.11
N SER A 79 -8.21 -17.50 1.03
CA SER A 79 -9.58 -17.99 1.23
C SER A 79 -10.53 -17.65 0.07
N GLN A 80 -10.19 -16.70 -0.80
CA GLN A 80 -11.01 -16.30 -1.96
C GLN A 80 -11.33 -17.49 -2.88
N ASP A 81 -10.35 -18.35 -3.14
CA ASP A 81 -10.49 -19.52 -4.02
C ASP A 81 -11.20 -20.72 -3.37
N GLU A 82 -11.53 -20.60 -2.08
CA GLU A 82 -12.24 -21.62 -1.31
C GLU A 82 -13.72 -21.27 -1.10
N VAL A 83 -14.15 -20.06 -1.45
CA VAL A 83 -15.52 -19.56 -1.22
C VAL A 83 -16.54 -20.22 -2.14
N THR A 84 -17.70 -20.64 -1.63
CA THR A 84 -18.88 -20.95 -2.46
C THR A 84 -19.89 -19.84 -2.27
N TYR A 85 -20.39 -19.23 -3.35
CA TYR A 85 -21.52 -18.31 -3.27
C TYR A 85 -22.86 -19.04 -3.28
N ASP A 86 -23.77 -18.66 -2.39
CA ASP A 86 -25.14 -19.19 -2.28
C ASP A 86 -26.13 -18.05 -2.01
N PHE A 87 -26.91 -17.72 -3.04
CA PHE A 87 -27.92 -16.65 -3.03
C PHE A 87 -29.33 -17.16 -2.71
N SER A 88 -29.47 -18.39 -2.23
CA SER A 88 -30.77 -18.90 -1.77
C SER A 88 -31.24 -18.20 -0.50
N ALA A 89 -32.53 -18.35 -0.17
CA ALA A 89 -33.10 -17.76 1.04
C ALA A 89 -32.47 -18.30 2.35
N SER A 90 -31.85 -19.49 2.29
CA SER A 90 -31.20 -20.14 3.41
C SER A 90 -29.84 -20.69 2.96
N PRO A 91 -28.81 -19.83 2.86
CA PRO A 91 -27.49 -20.23 2.39
C PRO A 91 -26.91 -21.40 3.21
N GLY A 92 -26.28 -22.35 2.54
CA GLY A 92 -25.63 -23.49 3.19
C GLY A 92 -24.51 -23.04 4.15
N GLU A 93 -24.24 -23.85 5.18
CA GLU A 93 -23.15 -23.58 6.12
C GLU A 93 -21.81 -23.43 5.39
N GLY A 94 -21.05 -22.38 5.73
CA GLY A 94 -19.75 -22.07 5.09
C GLY A 94 -19.83 -21.38 3.72
N SER A 95 -21.01 -21.29 3.09
CA SER A 95 -21.21 -20.52 1.86
C SER A 95 -21.29 -19.02 2.12
N PHE A 96 -20.93 -18.19 1.16
CA PHE A 96 -21.11 -16.74 1.16
C PHE A 96 -22.44 -16.36 0.54
N GLY A 97 -23.28 -15.67 1.30
CA GLY A 97 -24.59 -15.23 0.83
C GLY A 97 -24.81 -13.71 0.94
N PRO A 98 -26.02 -13.25 0.59
CA PRO A 98 -26.44 -11.85 0.66
C PRO A 98 -26.02 -11.12 1.95
N ALA A 99 -26.24 -11.74 3.10
CA ALA A 99 -25.94 -11.12 4.40
C ALA A 99 -24.44 -10.82 4.61
N ASP A 100 -23.54 -11.65 4.06
CA ASP A 100 -22.10 -11.43 4.15
C ASP A 100 -21.66 -10.29 3.23
N ILE A 101 -22.19 -10.27 2.00
CA ILE A 101 -21.93 -9.23 1.01
C ILE A 101 -22.42 -7.88 1.56
N ASP A 102 -23.67 -7.80 1.99
CA ASP A 102 -24.25 -6.57 2.53
C ASP A 102 -23.49 -6.06 3.76
N LYS A 103 -22.93 -6.98 4.57
CA LYS A 103 -22.11 -6.61 5.71
C LYS A 103 -20.83 -5.88 5.29
N VAL A 104 -20.17 -6.32 4.22
CA VAL A 104 -19.00 -5.63 3.66
C VAL A 104 -19.39 -4.25 3.12
N PHE A 105 -20.47 -4.16 2.34
CA PHE A 105 -20.92 -2.87 1.80
C PHE A 105 -21.37 -1.88 2.87
N ARG A 106 -22.07 -2.35 3.93
CA ARG A 106 -22.37 -1.49 5.09
C ARG A 106 -21.12 -0.95 5.76
N PHE A 107 -20.08 -1.76 5.91
CA PHE A 107 -18.82 -1.30 6.46
C PHE A 107 -18.13 -0.27 5.56
N ALA A 108 -18.05 -0.55 4.25
CA ALA A 108 -17.49 0.37 3.27
C ALA A 108 -18.23 1.72 3.21
N ASN A 109 -19.57 1.69 3.22
CA ASN A 109 -20.37 2.91 3.30
C ASN A 109 -20.15 3.64 4.63
N ALA A 110 -20.07 2.91 5.75
CA ALA A 110 -19.80 3.52 7.04
C ALA A 110 -18.42 4.19 7.06
N THR A 111 -17.38 3.62 6.44
CA THR A 111 -16.02 4.17 6.41
C THR A 111 -15.76 5.17 5.29
N GLY A 112 -16.62 5.20 4.27
CA GLY A 112 -16.41 5.94 3.02
C GLY A 112 -15.30 5.34 2.16
N TRP A 113 -15.14 4.02 2.20
CA TRP A 113 -14.09 3.29 1.48
C TRP A 113 -14.64 2.63 0.21
N ASP A 114 -13.78 2.54 -0.78
CA ASP A 114 -14.02 1.74 -1.99
C ASP A 114 -13.76 0.25 -1.72
N ILE A 115 -14.42 -0.64 -2.47
CA ILE A 115 -14.24 -2.09 -2.35
C ILE A 115 -13.60 -2.65 -3.61
N VAL A 116 -12.54 -3.45 -3.45
CA VAL A 116 -12.12 -4.43 -4.46
C VAL A 116 -12.63 -5.80 -4.00
N TRP A 117 -13.39 -6.47 -4.87
CA TRP A 117 -14.03 -7.73 -4.53
C TRP A 117 -13.37 -8.90 -5.26
N GLY A 118 -12.77 -9.81 -4.50
CA GLY A 118 -12.20 -11.05 -5.01
C GLY A 118 -13.25 -12.08 -5.42
N LEU A 119 -13.12 -12.62 -6.62
CA LEU A 119 -13.98 -13.67 -7.16
C LEU A 119 -13.25 -15.01 -7.05
N ASN A 120 -13.99 -16.06 -6.68
CA ASN A 120 -13.43 -17.41 -6.65
C ASN A 120 -13.08 -17.84 -8.09
N TYR A 121 -11.84 -18.27 -8.28
CA TYR A 121 -11.36 -18.71 -9.59
C TYR A 121 -11.18 -20.22 -9.73
N MET A 122 -11.04 -20.91 -8.60
CA MET A 122 -10.65 -22.33 -8.57
C MET A 122 -11.82 -23.31 -8.53
N LYS A 123 -13.04 -22.87 -8.21
CA LYS A 123 -14.27 -23.69 -8.27
C LYS A 123 -14.85 -23.79 -9.67
N ARG A 124 -14.04 -24.33 -10.57
CA ARG A 124 -14.34 -24.54 -11.99
C ARG A 124 -15.21 -25.79 -12.19
N PRO A 125 -16.27 -25.74 -13.02
CA PRO A 125 -17.06 -26.92 -13.36
C PRO A 125 -16.19 -27.91 -14.15
N LYS A 126 -15.93 -29.09 -13.58
CA LYS A 126 -15.04 -30.07 -14.18
C LYS A 126 -15.83 -31.13 -14.96
N PRO A 127 -15.57 -31.33 -16.27
CA PRO A 127 -16.11 -32.49 -17.00
C PRO A 127 -15.41 -33.80 -16.58
N ASP A 128 -14.13 -33.74 -16.16
CA ASP A 128 -13.39 -34.84 -15.53
C ASP A 128 -12.44 -34.33 -14.43
N ALA A 129 -11.91 -35.22 -13.58
CA ALA A 129 -11.05 -34.85 -12.45
C ALA A 129 -9.63 -34.35 -12.84
N SER A 130 -9.22 -34.51 -14.09
CA SER A 130 -7.85 -34.31 -14.59
C SER A 130 -7.61 -32.97 -15.30
N MET A 131 -8.65 -32.23 -15.68
CA MET A 131 -8.54 -30.93 -16.34
C MET A 131 -9.06 -29.76 -15.47
N ALA A 132 -8.52 -28.56 -15.69
CA ALA A 132 -9.21 -27.34 -15.29
C ALA A 132 -10.49 -27.20 -16.12
N GLY A 133 -11.64 -27.08 -15.46
CA GLY A 133 -12.87 -26.66 -16.13
C GLY A 133 -12.80 -25.19 -16.58
N PRO A 134 -13.75 -24.70 -17.38
CA PRO A 134 -13.87 -23.27 -17.65
C PRO A 134 -14.14 -22.48 -16.35
N VAL A 135 -13.88 -21.16 -16.36
CA VAL A 135 -14.30 -20.30 -15.26
C VAL A 135 -15.82 -20.40 -15.06
N ASN A 136 -16.28 -20.36 -13.80
CA ASN A 136 -17.69 -20.54 -13.48
C ASN A 136 -18.52 -19.26 -13.76
N ILE A 137 -18.79 -18.98 -15.04
CA ILE A 137 -19.50 -17.77 -15.49
C ILE A 137 -20.84 -17.60 -14.79
N ALA A 138 -21.57 -18.69 -14.54
CA ALA A 138 -22.88 -18.63 -13.88
C ALA A 138 -22.77 -18.06 -12.46
N GLN A 139 -21.77 -18.52 -11.69
CA GLN A 139 -21.52 -17.99 -10.35
C GLN A 139 -21.03 -16.54 -10.40
N LEU A 140 -20.14 -16.18 -11.34
CA LEU A 140 -19.70 -14.79 -11.52
C LEU A 140 -20.91 -13.88 -11.80
N ALA A 141 -21.77 -14.27 -12.75
CA ALA A 141 -22.96 -13.51 -13.11
C ALA A 141 -23.91 -13.30 -11.92
N GLN A 142 -24.09 -14.29 -11.05
CA GLN A 142 -24.92 -14.15 -9.84
C GLN A 142 -24.36 -13.07 -8.89
N VAL A 143 -23.05 -13.09 -8.62
CA VAL A 143 -22.40 -12.09 -7.77
C VAL A 143 -22.51 -10.69 -8.38
N LEU A 144 -22.22 -10.57 -9.68
CA LEU A 144 -22.29 -9.29 -10.40
C LEU A 144 -23.71 -8.72 -10.42
N GLN A 145 -24.72 -9.55 -10.65
CA GLN A 145 -26.13 -9.15 -10.61
C GLN A 145 -26.54 -8.68 -9.21
N TYR A 146 -26.10 -9.39 -8.17
CA TYR A 146 -26.39 -9.00 -6.80
C TYR A 146 -25.81 -7.62 -6.47
N HIS A 147 -24.52 -7.39 -6.77
CA HIS A 147 -23.88 -6.09 -6.57
C HIS A 147 -24.57 -4.97 -7.37
N LEU A 148 -24.92 -5.22 -8.63
CA LEU A 148 -25.60 -4.22 -9.46
C LEU A 148 -26.96 -3.77 -8.87
N GLN A 149 -27.66 -4.66 -8.16
CA GLN A 149 -28.95 -4.37 -7.52
C GLN A 149 -28.83 -3.68 -6.15
N HIS A 150 -27.65 -3.68 -5.53
CA HIS A 150 -27.46 -3.23 -4.15
C HIS A 150 -26.40 -2.12 -4.05
N ASP A 151 -25.13 -2.47 -4.22
CA ASP A 151 -24.00 -1.53 -4.25
C ASP A 151 -22.86 -2.10 -5.12
N GLN A 152 -22.10 -1.21 -5.75
CA GLN A 152 -21.10 -1.59 -6.75
C GLN A 152 -19.68 -1.44 -6.19
N PRO A 153 -18.81 -2.45 -6.37
CA PRO A 153 -17.41 -2.31 -5.99
C PRO A 153 -16.65 -1.39 -6.96
N PHE A 154 -15.50 -0.91 -6.51
CA PHE A 154 -14.52 -0.20 -7.32
C PHE A 154 -13.92 -1.11 -8.41
N GLY A 155 -13.67 -2.37 -8.09
CA GLY A 155 -13.16 -3.36 -9.02
C GLY A 155 -13.32 -4.79 -8.54
N TYR A 156 -13.01 -5.72 -9.43
CA TYR A 156 -13.01 -7.15 -9.17
C TYR A 156 -11.63 -7.74 -9.45
N GLU A 157 -11.26 -8.71 -8.63
CA GLU A 157 -10.11 -9.61 -8.84
C GLU A 157 -10.62 -11.01 -9.14
N LEU A 158 -9.88 -11.77 -9.95
CA LEU A 158 -10.22 -13.15 -10.26
C LEU A 158 -9.12 -14.09 -9.75
N GLY A 159 -9.43 -14.79 -8.66
CA GLY A 159 -8.46 -15.65 -7.95
C GLY A 159 -7.43 -14.87 -7.14
N ASN A 160 -6.59 -15.62 -6.43
CA ASN A 160 -5.52 -15.08 -5.59
C ASN A 160 -4.28 -15.94 -5.75
N GLU A 161 -3.11 -15.37 -6.03
CA GLU A 161 -1.83 -16.10 -6.15
C GLU A 161 -1.98 -17.39 -6.98
N PRO A 162 -2.17 -17.29 -8.31
CA PRO A 162 -2.28 -18.46 -9.20
C PRO A 162 -0.94 -19.21 -9.40
N ASP A 163 0.18 -18.57 -9.08
CA ASP A 163 1.54 -19.01 -9.38
C ASP A 163 2.30 -19.82 -8.30
N PRO A 164 2.13 -19.62 -6.97
CA PRO A 164 2.95 -20.31 -5.99
C PRO A 164 2.66 -21.81 -5.96
N HIS A 165 3.72 -22.58 -5.73
CA HIS A 165 3.77 -24.04 -5.65
C HIS A 165 3.66 -24.79 -6.98
N CYS A 166 3.66 -24.13 -8.13
CA CYS A 166 3.83 -24.84 -9.41
C CYS A 166 5.31 -25.23 -9.63
N PRO A 167 5.61 -26.49 -10.02
CA PRO A 167 4.73 -27.41 -10.75
C PRO A 167 4.08 -28.52 -9.90
N ASP A 168 3.82 -28.35 -8.59
CA ASP A 168 3.12 -29.36 -7.79
C ASP A 168 1.75 -29.70 -8.43
N PRO A 169 1.59 -30.91 -9.01
CA PRO A 169 0.37 -31.25 -9.73
C PRO A 169 -0.83 -31.46 -8.79
N SER A 170 -0.60 -31.55 -7.47
CA SER A 170 -1.67 -31.61 -6.48
C SER A 170 -2.27 -30.23 -6.19
N ASN A 171 -1.57 -29.14 -6.52
CA ASN A 171 -2.10 -27.80 -6.41
C ASN A 171 -3.04 -27.52 -7.59
N PRO A 172 -4.36 -27.35 -7.35
CA PRO A 172 -5.31 -27.11 -8.43
C PRO A 172 -4.97 -25.83 -9.22
N LYS A 173 -4.26 -24.86 -8.65
CA LYS A 173 -3.88 -23.61 -9.33
C LYS A 173 -2.95 -23.84 -10.51
N CYS A 174 -2.14 -24.89 -10.47
CA CYS A 174 -1.25 -25.26 -11.57
C CYS A 174 -1.98 -25.82 -12.79
N SER A 175 -3.29 -26.04 -12.70
CA SER A 175 -4.11 -26.45 -13.83
C SER A 175 -4.51 -25.31 -14.76
N VAL A 176 -4.24 -24.04 -14.40
CA VAL A 176 -4.60 -22.87 -15.20
C VAL A 176 -3.34 -22.09 -15.57
N SER A 177 -3.06 -22.01 -16.87
CA SER A 177 -1.93 -21.24 -17.40
C SER A 177 -2.17 -19.73 -17.32
N ALA A 178 -1.09 -18.94 -17.37
CA ALA A 178 -1.19 -17.48 -17.45
C ALA A 178 -1.99 -17.01 -18.69
N LYS A 179 -1.90 -17.74 -19.80
CA LYS A 179 -2.68 -17.46 -21.02
C LYS A 179 -4.18 -17.69 -20.81
N GLU A 180 -4.56 -18.79 -20.16
CA GLU A 180 -5.96 -19.06 -19.82
C GLU A 180 -6.49 -18.01 -18.84
N HIS A 181 -5.67 -17.56 -17.88
CA HIS A 181 -6.03 -16.48 -16.96
C HIS A 181 -6.33 -15.17 -17.67
N VAL A 182 -5.52 -14.77 -18.64
CA VAL A 182 -5.82 -13.61 -19.49
C VAL A 182 -7.16 -13.76 -20.21
N GLN A 183 -7.49 -14.95 -20.72
CA GLN A 183 -8.76 -15.20 -21.40
C GLN A 183 -9.95 -15.08 -20.45
N ASP A 184 -9.80 -15.58 -19.22
CA ASP A 184 -10.84 -15.52 -18.19
C ASP A 184 -11.04 -14.10 -17.64
N ASP A 185 -9.98 -13.30 -17.49
CA ASP A 185 -10.08 -11.88 -17.13
C ASP A 185 -10.68 -11.03 -18.26
N LEU A 186 -10.34 -11.33 -19.51
CA LEU A 186 -10.97 -10.70 -20.68
C LEU A 186 -12.47 -11.01 -20.71
N LEU A 187 -12.85 -12.25 -20.41
CA LEU A 187 -14.26 -12.66 -20.30
C LEU A 187 -14.97 -11.93 -19.15
N LEU A 188 -14.32 -11.78 -17.99
CA LEU A 188 -14.86 -10.97 -16.89
C LEU A 188 -15.08 -9.51 -17.32
N SER A 189 -14.11 -8.91 -18.02
CA SER A 189 -14.22 -7.55 -18.58
C SER A 189 -15.43 -7.41 -19.52
N GLN A 190 -15.63 -8.39 -20.41
CA GLN A 190 -16.78 -8.41 -21.32
C GLN A 190 -18.11 -8.58 -20.57
N LEU A 191 -18.15 -9.50 -19.59
CA LEU A 191 -19.33 -9.75 -18.76
C LEU A 191 -19.73 -8.50 -17.96
N LEU A 192 -18.75 -7.78 -17.39
CA LEU A 192 -18.98 -6.52 -16.70
C LEU A 192 -19.60 -5.48 -17.62
N ARG A 193 -19.01 -5.25 -18.80
CA ARG A 193 -19.55 -4.28 -19.77
C ARG A 193 -20.97 -4.61 -20.20
N TYR A 194 -21.23 -5.88 -20.52
CA TYR A 194 -22.55 -6.33 -20.94
C TYR A 194 -23.58 -6.14 -19.81
N THR A 195 -23.27 -6.62 -18.61
CA THR A 195 -24.17 -6.58 -17.46
C THR A 195 -24.51 -5.13 -17.05
N TYR A 196 -23.50 -4.26 -17.00
CA TYR A 196 -23.67 -2.87 -16.58
C TYR A 196 -24.34 -2.02 -17.66
N SER A 197 -24.04 -2.27 -18.94
CA SER A 197 -24.72 -1.62 -20.08
C SER A 197 -26.21 -1.93 -20.10
N LEU A 198 -26.60 -3.20 -19.90
CA LEU A 198 -28.01 -3.59 -19.80
C LEU A 198 -28.76 -2.89 -18.66
N ALA A 199 -28.07 -2.56 -17.58
CA ALA A 199 -28.62 -1.80 -16.46
C ALA A 199 -28.60 -0.27 -16.67
N GLY A 200 -28.17 0.21 -17.84
CA GLY A 200 -28.08 1.64 -18.14
C GLY A 200 -26.96 2.36 -17.40
N VAL A 201 -25.98 1.63 -16.85
CA VAL A 201 -24.83 2.22 -16.17
C VAL A 201 -23.82 2.71 -17.21
N SER A 202 -23.43 3.98 -17.10
CA SER A 202 -22.42 4.58 -17.97
C SER A 202 -21.11 3.78 -17.91
N SER A 203 -20.41 3.68 -19.05
CA SER A 203 -19.09 3.05 -19.14
C SER A 203 -18.08 3.62 -18.14
N ALA A 204 -18.24 4.87 -17.72
CA ALA A 204 -17.39 5.53 -16.72
C ALA A 204 -17.63 5.06 -15.27
N HIS A 205 -18.59 4.16 -15.04
CA HIS A 205 -18.90 3.60 -13.72
C HIS A 205 -18.81 2.06 -13.71
N VAL A 206 -18.33 1.45 -14.81
CA VAL A 206 -18.05 0.01 -14.83
C VAL A 206 -16.89 -0.28 -13.86
N PRO A 207 -16.99 -1.32 -13.01
CA PRO A 207 -15.91 -1.72 -12.12
C PRO A 207 -14.66 -2.14 -12.88
N LEU A 208 -13.49 -1.91 -12.28
CA LEU A 208 -12.20 -2.27 -12.85
C LEU A 208 -11.95 -3.78 -12.80
N VAL A 209 -11.25 -4.32 -13.80
CA VAL A 209 -10.62 -5.65 -13.72
C VAL A 209 -9.20 -5.48 -13.21
N ILE A 210 -8.94 -6.08 -12.05
CA ILE A 210 -7.70 -5.97 -11.27
C ILE A 210 -7.11 -7.38 -11.20
N GLY A 211 -5.85 -7.58 -11.59
CA GLY A 211 -5.27 -8.91 -11.64
C GLY A 211 -3.83 -8.93 -12.16
N PRO A 212 -3.14 -10.08 -12.15
CA PRO A 212 -3.64 -11.42 -11.80
C PRO A 212 -3.43 -11.80 -10.32
N ASP A 213 -3.02 -10.86 -9.48
CA ASP A 213 -2.74 -11.09 -8.05
C ASP A 213 -1.67 -12.16 -7.80
N ALA A 214 -0.60 -12.13 -8.61
CA ALA A 214 0.49 -13.11 -8.55
C ALA A 214 1.38 -12.93 -7.30
N ALA A 215 1.85 -14.04 -6.72
CA ALA A 215 2.85 -14.09 -5.64
C ALA A 215 4.28 -13.66 -6.07
N HIS A 216 4.45 -13.21 -7.32
CA HIS A 216 5.72 -12.79 -7.95
C HIS A 216 6.76 -13.90 -8.08
N CYS A 217 6.32 -15.10 -8.46
CA CYS A 217 7.22 -16.23 -8.72
C CYS A 217 7.19 -16.70 -10.18
N CYS A 218 8.17 -17.54 -10.54
CA CYS A 218 8.14 -18.46 -11.69
C CYS A 218 7.77 -17.83 -13.05
N ASP A 219 8.16 -16.57 -13.27
CA ASP A 219 7.88 -15.77 -14.47
C ASP A 219 6.37 -15.67 -14.83
N TYR A 220 5.46 -15.98 -13.89
CA TYR A 220 4.01 -16.00 -14.17
C TYR A 220 3.49 -14.64 -14.60
N LEU A 221 3.88 -13.58 -13.89
CA LEU A 221 3.46 -12.21 -14.19
C LEU A 221 3.95 -11.75 -15.58
N GLU A 222 5.14 -12.18 -15.98
CA GLU A 222 5.71 -11.91 -17.31
C GLU A 222 4.93 -12.65 -18.39
N ASN A 223 4.65 -13.94 -18.17
CA ASN A 223 3.82 -14.72 -19.09
C ASN A 223 2.39 -14.19 -19.19
N PHE A 224 1.82 -13.71 -18.07
CA PHE A 224 0.48 -13.10 -18.04
C PHE A 224 0.45 -11.81 -18.85
N THR A 225 1.37 -10.88 -18.61
CA THR A 225 1.43 -9.61 -19.33
C THR A 225 1.73 -9.80 -20.82
N ALA A 226 2.64 -10.70 -21.18
CA ALA A 226 2.89 -11.06 -22.59
C ALA A 226 1.65 -11.69 -23.27
N ALA A 227 0.92 -12.55 -22.56
CA ALA A 227 -0.33 -13.12 -23.07
C ALA A 227 -1.44 -12.07 -23.22
N ALA A 228 -1.53 -11.10 -22.29
CA ALA A 228 -2.46 -9.98 -22.35
C ALA A 228 -2.18 -9.11 -23.59
N ALA A 229 -0.92 -8.74 -23.81
CA ALA A 229 -0.47 -8.02 -24.99
C ALA A 229 -0.82 -8.78 -26.30
N ALA A 230 -0.57 -10.09 -26.33
CA ALA A 230 -0.90 -10.95 -27.47
C ALA A 230 -2.41 -11.02 -27.74
N ALA A 231 -3.23 -10.97 -26.68
CA ALA A 231 -4.69 -10.90 -26.76
C ALA A 231 -5.23 -9.49 -27.08
N ARG A 232 -4.35 -8.48 -27.20
CA ARG A 232 -4.70 -7.05 -27.36
C ARG A 232 -5.64 -6.57 -26.26
N TRP A 233 -5.36 -7.00 -25.04
CA TRP A 233 -6.12 -6.66 -23.85
C TRP A 233 -5.15 -6.28 -22.73
N GLU A 234 -5.59 -5.38 -21.86
CA GLU A 234 -4.84 -4.96 -20.69
C GLU A 234 -5.77 -4.97 -19.47
N PRO A 235 -5.31 -5.49 -18.31
CA PRO A 235 -6.07 -5.29 -17.08
C PRO A 235 -6.12 -3.80 -16.76
N ASN A 236 -7.19 -3.33 -16.09
CA ASN A 236 -7.23 -1.94 -15.64
C ASN A 236 -6.12 -1.67 -14.61
N VAL A 237 -5.83 -2.68 -13.79
CA VAL A 237 -4.77 -2.66 -12.79
C VAL A 237 -4.00 -3.97 -12.84
N LEU A 238 -2.70 -3.89 -13.07
CA LEU A 238 -1.78 -5.01 -12.91
C LEU A 238 -1.39 -5.16 -11.43
N THR A 239 -1.69 -6.30 -10.82
CA THR A 239 -1.37 -6.60 -9.41
C THR A 239 -0.39 -7.74 -9.23
N TRP A 240 0.40 -7.62 -8.17
CA TRP A 240 1.25 -8.68 -7.62
C TRP A 240 1.38 -8.52 -6.10
N HIS A 241 1.83 -9.56 -5.43
CA HIS A 241 1.98 -9.59 -3.98
C HIS A 241 3.44 -9.47 -3.57
N HIS A 242 3.69 -8.81 -2.43
CA HIS A 242 5.04 -8.70 -1.91
C HIS A 242 5.09 -8.93 -0.40
N TYR A 243 6.02 -9.78 0.02
CA TYR A 243 6.39 -9.95 1.41
C TYR A 243 7.90 -9.98 1.51
N TYR A 244 8.48 -9.23 2.45
CA TYR A 244 9.93 -9.11 2.54
C TYR A 244 10.62 -10.42 2.98
N PHE A 245 9.97 -11.20 3.86
CA PHE A 245 10.57 -12.40 4.46
C PHE A 245 9.54 -13.36 5.10
N ASN A 246 9.98 -14.53 5.58
CA ASN A 246 9.10 -15.51 6.25
C ASN A 246 8.78 -15.15 7.71
N ASN A 247 7.78 -15.84 8.28
CA ASN A 247 7.35 -15.70 9.68
C ASN A 247 8.34 -16.24 10.73
N GLN A 248 9.50 -16.80 10.35
CA GLN A 248 10.60 -17.14 11.26
C GLN A 248 11.76 -16.13 11.25
N SER A 249 11.62 -15.02 10.52
CA SER A 249 12.72 -14.07 10.35
C SER A 249 12.96 -13.22 11.61
N PRO A 250 14.23 -12.85 11.89
CA PRO A 250 14.57 -12.07 13.08
C PRO A 250 14.14 -10.60 12.95
N VAL A 251 13.91 -9.94 14.09
CA VAL A 251 13.56 -8.50 14.16
C VAL A 251 14.58 -7.59 13.45
N SER A 252 15.85 -8.00 13.38
CA SER A 252 16.89 -7.23 12.68
C SER A 252 16.60 -7.04 11.19
N LYS A 253 15.84 -7.94 10.54
CA LYS A 253 15.48 -7.78 9.13
C LYS A 253 14.56 -6.58 8.87
N PHE A 254 13.75 -6.16 9.84
CA PHE A 254 12.82 -5.04 9.69
C PHE A 254 13.52 -3.68 9.55
N VAL A 255 14.76 -3.59 10.03
CA VAL A 255 15.58 -2.38 10.04
C VAL A 255 16.85 -2.52 9.21
N ASP A 256 17.06 -3.67 8.55
CA ASP A 256 18.20 -3.86 7.65
C ASP A 256 17.95 -3.12 6.34
N PRO A 257 18.76 -2.11 5.98
CA PRO A 257 18.60 -1.38 4.72
C PRO A 257 18.58 -2.30 3.50
N ARG A 258 19.33 -3.41 3.52
CA ARG A 258 19.38 -4.35 2.40
C ARG A 258 18.06 -5.10 2.20
N THR A 259 17.34 -5.37 3.29
CA THR A 259 15.98 -5.94 3.21
C THR A 259 15.04 -4.95 2.54
N LEU A 260 15.11 -3.67 2.94
CA LEU A 260 14.26 -2.63 2.37
C LEU A 260 14.58 -2.37 0.90
N ASP A 261 15.87 -2.36 0.54
CA ASP A 261 16.35 -2.15 -0.83
C ASP A 261 15.93 -3.29 -1.80
N ALA A 262 15.68 -4.51 -1.29
CA ALA A 262 15.31 -5.66 -2.13
C ALA A 262 14.01 -5.42 -2.92
N LEU A 263 13.04 -4.72 -2.34
CA LEU A 263 11.75 -4.42 -2.99
C LEU A 263 11.95 -3.60 -4.27
N GLN A 264 12.94 -2.70 -4.33
CA GLN A 264 13.15 -1.83 -5.49
C GLN A 264 13.42 -2.64 -6.78
N SER A 265 14.16 -3.74 -6.68
CA SER A 265 14.48 -4.59 -7.83
C SER A 265 13.24 -5.24 -8.42
N TYR A 266 12.43 -5.88 -7.57
CA TYR A 266 11.16 -6.50 -7.98
C TYR A 266 10.21 -5.45 -8.57
N ALA A 267 10.09 -4.31 -7.90
CA ALA A 267 9.22 -3.23 -8.33
C ALA A 267 9.61 -2.69 -9.72
N ASN A 268 10.90 -2.44 -9.97
CA ASN A 268 11.41 -1.98 -11.26
C ASN A 268 11.21 -3.02 -12.37
N ARG A 269 11.41 -4.31 -12.09
CA ARG A 269 11.15 -5.38 -13.08
C ARG A 269 9.68 -5.37 -13.49
N THR A 270 8.76 -5.23 -12.54
CA THR A 270 7.33 -5.15 -12.84
C THR A 270 6.97 -3.86 -13.59
N VAL A 271 7.59 -2.72 -13.28
CA VAL A 271 7.39 -1.48 -14.04
C VAL A 271 7.81 -1.65 -15.50
N ALA A 272 9.00 -2.19 -15.75
CA ALA A 272 9.49 -2.45 -17.10
C ALA A 272 8.56 -3.41 -17.87
N MET A 273 8.10 -4.47 -17.22
CA MET A 273 7.17 -5.44 -17.78
C MET A 273 5.80 -4.82 -18.11
N ARG A 274 5.25 -3.99 -17.22
CA ARG A 274 4.01 -3.24 -17.48
C ARG A 274 4.20 -2.30 -18.66
N ASP A 275 5.28 -1.51 -18.67
CA ASP A 275 5.55 -0.54 -19.74
C ASP A 275 5.74 -1.21 -21.12
N GLU A 276 6.31 -2.42 -21.16
CA GLU A 276 6.51 -3.20 -22.38
C GLU A 276 5.21 -3.84 -22.90
N TYR A 277 4.44 -4.49 -22.03
CA TYR A 277 3.35 -5.37 -22.46
C TYR A 277 1.94 -4.78 -22.24
N THR A 278 1.74 -4.00 -21.19
CA THR A 278 0.42 -3.45 -20.79
C THR A 278 0.54 -1.99 -20.32
N PRO A 279 1.00 -1.06 -21.19
CA PRO A 279 1.39 0.29 -20.79
C PRO A 279 0.24 1.16 -20.26
N GLY A 280 -1.02 0.82 -20.57
CA GLY A 280 -2.21 1.49 -20.07
C GLY A 280 -2.67 1.02 -18.69
N SER A 281 -2.15 -0.11 -18.18
CA SER A 281 -2.49 -0.61 -16.85
C SER A 281 -1.93 0.27 -15.74
N MET A 282 -2.75 0.54 -14.72
CA MET A 282 -2.25 0.99 -13.43
C MET A 282 -1.43 -0.13 -12.77
N LEU A 283 -0.50 0.23 -11.88
CA LEU A 283 0.35 -0.74 -11.21
C LEU A 283 0.12 -0.74 -9.70
N TRP A 284 -0.26 -1.88 -9.13
CA TRP A 284 -0.51 -2.05 -7.71
C TRP A 284 0.32 -3.19 -7.13
N VAL A 285 0.64 -3.08 -5.84
CA VAL A 285 0.89 -4.27 -5.02
C VAL A 285 -0.44 -4.64 -4.38
N GLY A 286 -1.05 -5.73 -4.84
CA GLY A 286 -2.42 -6.17 -4.53
C GLY A 286 -2.58 -6.84 -3.16
N GLU A 287 -1.48 -7.31 -2.59
CA GLU A 287 -1.41 -7.78 -1.21
C GLU A 287 0.04 -7.68 -0.71
N SER A 288 0.24 -7.18 0.50
CA SER A 288 1.58 -7.07 1.05
C SER A 288 1.62 -6.96 2.57
N ALA A 289 2.69 -7.45 3.16
CA ALA A 289 3.05 -7.17 4.55
C ALA A 289 4.57 -7.29 4.76
N SER A 290 5.00 -7.20 6.03
CA SER A 290 6.37 -7.51 6.42
C SER A 290 6.75 -8.96 6.07
N ALA A 291 5.94 -9.92 6.52
CA ALA A 291 6.26 -11.34 6.38
C ALA A 291 5.07 -12.23 6.03
N TRP A 292 5.29 -13.18 5.13
CA TRP A 292 4.28 -14.19 4.79
C TRP A 292 4.08 -15.18 5.94
N GLY A 293 3.02 -15.99 5.87
CA GLY A 293 2.67 -16.94 6.94
C GLY A 293 2.07 -16.26 8.19
N GLY A 294 1.32 -15.16 7.99
CA GLY A 294 0.63 -14.44 9.06
C GLY A 294 1.50 -13.43 9.82
N GLY A 295 2.73 -13.18 9.37
CA GLY A 295 3.68 -12.30 10.04
C GLY A 295 4.59 -13.02 11.05
N VAL A 296 5.74 -12.41 11.36
CA VAL A 296 6.64 -12.87 12.43
C VAL A 296 5.96 -12.63 13.79
N HIS A 297 5.71 -13.69 14.54
CA HIS A 297 5.06 -13.64 15.85
C HIS A 297 5.82 -12.75 16.83
N GLY A 298 5.11 -11.78 17.45
CA GLY A 298 5.69 -10.85 18.41
C GLY A 298 6.61 -9.79 17.80
N VAL A 299 6.62 -9.64 16.47
CA VAL A 299 7.45 -8.64 15.78
C VAL A 299 6.67 -7.88 14.71
N SER A 300 5.88 -8.55 13.87
CA SER A 300 5.19 -7.89 12.74
C SER A 300 4.04 -6.96 13.13
N ASP A 301 3.69 -6.95 14.41
CA ASP A 301 2.67 -6.15 15.07
C ASP A 301 3.31 -5.26 16.16
N THR A 302 4.59 -4.91 15.99
CA THR A 302 5.37 -4.07 16.91
C THR A 302 5.95 -2.86 16.19
N PHE A 303 6.69 -2.00 16.92
CA PHE A 303 7.32 -0.81 16.37
C PHE A 303 8.27 -1.14 15.21
N ALA A 304 8.91 -2.31 15.19
CA ALA A 304 9.75 -2.75 14.07
C ALA A 304 9.03 -2.72 12.72
N ALA A 305 7.72 -3.03 12.68
CA ALA A 305 6.95 -3.13 11.45
C ALA A 305 6.79 -1.79 10.72
N ILE A 306 6.89 -0.65 11.42
CA ILE A 306 6.69 0.67 10.80
C ILE A 306 7.71 0.93 9.68
N PHE A 307 8.91 0.35 9.76
CA PHE A 307 9.98 0.59 8.80
C PHE A 307 9.69 -0.10 7.47
N THR A 308 9.31 -1.38 7.50
CA THR A 308 8.88 -2.08 6.28
C THR A 308 7.60 -1.47 5.71
N ASP A 309 6.66 -1.08 6.56
CA ASP A 309 5.37 -0.52 6.14
C ASP A 309 5.52 0.84 5.46
N LEU A 310 6.16 1.81 6.13
CA LEU A 310 6.32 3.16 5.59
C LEU A 310 7.26 3.18 4.37
N ASP A 311 8.34 2.40 4.40
CA ASP A 311 9.27 2.36 3.27
C ASP A 311 8.61 1.79 2.03
N GLN A 312 7.86 0.69 2.18
CA GLN A 312 7.20 0.02 1.07
C GLN A 312 6.22 0.94 0.35
N VAL A 313 5.26 1.53 1.08
CA VAL A 313 4.23 2.37 0.46
C VAL A 313 4.83 3.61 -0.21
N ALA A 314 5.84 4.22 0.39
CA ALA A 314 6.46 5.43 -0.15
C ALA A 314 7.40 5.13 -1.33
N MET A 315 8.18 4.05 -1.25
CA MET A 315 9.04 3.63 -2.36
C MET A 315 8.22 3.22 -3.58
N LEU A 316 7.18 2.42 -3.40
CA LEU A 316 6.30 2.00 -4.49
C LEU A 316 5.61 3.22 -5.14
N SER A 317 5.11 4.16 -4.34
CA SER A 317 4.53 5.41 -4.86
C SER A 317 5.52 6.19 -5.74
N ARG A 318 6.80 6.22 -5.33
CA ARG A 318 7.88 6.87 -6.09
C ARG A 318 8.30 6.09 -7.34
N LEU A 319 8.04 4.79 -7.41
CA LEU A 319 8.29 3.95 -8.60
C LEU A 319 7.07 3.88 -9.53
N GLY A 320 6.04 4.70 -9.29
CA GLY A 320 4.87 4.80 -10.17
C GLY A 320 3.74 3.82 -9.85
N TYR A 321 3.81 3.13 -8.71
CA TYR A 321 2.67 2.35 -8.21
C TYR A 321 1.57 3.27 -7.73
N THR A 322 0.35 2.99 -8.17
CA THR A 322 -0.82 3.82 -7.86
C THR A 322 -1.61 3.31 -6.65
N GLY A 323 -1.31 2.09 -6.17
CA GLY A 323 -1.93 1.45 -5.01
C GLY A 323 -1.02 0.39 -4.36
N VAL A 324 -1.11 0.26 -3.04
CA VAL A 324 -0.41 -0.70 -2.19
C VAL A 324 -1.39 -1.19 -1.13
N VAL A 325 -1.76 -2.46 -1.21
CA VAL A 325 -2.74 -3.08 -0.32
C VAL A 325 -2.04 -3.79 0.82
N ARG A 326 -2.27 -3.34 2.06
CA ARG A 326 -1.64 -3.86 3.27
C ARG A 326 -2.49 -4.97 3.91
N GLN A 327 -1.91 -6.17 3.99
CA GLN A 327 -2.48 -7.37 4.60
C GLN A 327 -2.02 -7.55 6.05
N GLY A 328 -2.87 -7.71 7.08
CA GLY A 328 -4.33 -7.56 7.10
C GLY A 328 -4.76 -6.31 7.87
N LEU A 329 -5.94 -5.78 7.55
CA LEU A 329 -6.53 -4.63 8.24
C LEU A 329 -6.74 -4.89 9.73
N PHE A 330 -7.37 -6.02 10.06
CA PHE A 330 -7.64 -6.42 11.43
C PHE A 330 -7.59 -7.95 11.59
N GLY A 331 -7.38 -8.41 12.82
CA GLY A 331 -7.44 -9.83 13.16
C GLY A 331 -6.44 -10.24 14.24
N GLY A 332 -6.30 -11.55 14.42
CA GLY A 332 -5.33 -12.16 15.34
C GLY A 332 -3.97 -12.46 14.69
N GLY A 333 -3.81 -12.21 13.38
CA GLY A 333 -2.56 -12.43 12.66
C GLY A 333 -1.46 -11.48 13.12
N GLY A 334 -0.22 -11.97 13.16
CA GLY A 334 0.95 -11.26 13.67
C GLY A 334 1.33 -9.99 12.91
N TYR A 335 0.76 -9.72 11.74
CA TYR A 335 0.98 -8.48 10.97
C TYR A 335 -0.22 -7.51 10.94
N SER A 336 -1.32 -7.80 11.66
CA SER A 336 -2.55 -7.00 11.54
C SER A 336 -2.30 -5.58 12.02
N VAL A 337 -2.79 -4.55 11.31
CA VAL A 337 -2.61 -3.17 11.80
C VAL A 337 -3.55 -2.85 12.97
N ILE A 338 -4.68 -3.54 13.07
CA ILE A 338 -5.59 -3.51 14.22
C ILE A 338 -5.70 -4.92 14.80
N SER A 339 -5.17 -5.15 16.00
CA SER A 339 -5.35 -6.44 16.68
C SER A 339 -6.76 -6.57 17.23
N ALA A 340 -7.36 -7.74 17.06
CA ALA A 340 -8.55 -8.15 17.79
C ALA A 340 -8.13 -8.90 19.06
N THR A 341 -8.46 -8.36 20.24
CA THR A 341 -8.16 -8.98 21.55
C THR A 341 -9.45 -9.22 22.33
N SER A 342 -9.34 -9.89 23.49
CA SER A 342 -10.46 -10.04 24.43
C SER A 342 -11.01 -8.70 24.95
N GLU A 343 -10.21 -7.63 24.85
CA GLU A 343 -10.57 -6.27 25.26
C GLU A 343 -11.12 -5.42 24.09
N GLY A 344 -11.26 -6.03 22.91
CA GLY A 344 -11.74 -5.39 21.68
C GLY A 344 -10.62 -5.06 20.69
N PHE A 345 -10.83 -4.02 19.88
CA PHE A 345 -9.89 -3.64 18.81
C PHE A 345 -8.78 -2.71 19.30
N SER A 346 -7.51 -3.09 19.11
CA SER A 346 -6.36 -2.30 19.50
C SER A 346 -5.47 -1.96 18.31
N PRO A 347 -5.22 -0.67 18.02
CA PRO A 347 -4.25 -0.26 17.01
C PRO A 347 -2.82 -0.67 17.36
N ASN A 348 -2.14 -1.34 16.43
CA ASN A 348 -0.71 -1.63 16.53
C ASN A 348 0.14 -0.44 16.03
N PRO A 349 1.46 -0.42 16.27
CA PRO A 349 2.32 0.68 15.82
C PRO A 349 2.18 1.04 14.33
N SER A 350 2.03 0.04 13.46
CA SER A 350 1.75 0.23 12.03
C SER A 350 0.49 1.05 11.75
N TYR A 351 -0.58 0.92 12.54
CA TYR A 351 -1.78 1.74 12.39
C TYR A 351 -1.46 3.23 12.52
N TRP A 352 -0.69 3.60 13.55
CA TRP A 352 -0.33 5.00 13.78
C TRP A 352 0.64 5.52 12.73
N ALA A 353 1.55 4.67 12.24
CA ALA A 353 2.45 4.99 11.14
C ALA A 353 1.67 5.30 9.86
N TYR A 354 0.73 4.42 9.46
CA TYR A 354 -0.13 4.67 8.31
C TYR A 354 -1.10 5.83 8.51
N LEU A 355 -1.60 6.05 9.73
CA LEU A 355 -2.42 7.24 10.04
C LEU A 355 -1.62 8.52 9.79
N ALA A 356 -0.37 8.59 10.25
CA ALA A 356 0.50 9.74 9.96
C ALA A 356 0.77 9.87 8.45
N TYR A 357 1.08 8.76 7.77
CA TYR A 357 1.26 8.74 6.32
C TYR A 357 0.04 9.30 5.58
N LYS A 358 -1.17 8.81 5.88
CA LYS A 358 -2.44 9.28 5.30
C LYS A 358 -2.74 10.76 5.60
N ARG A 359 -2.29 11.28 6.74
CA ARG A 359 -2.51 12.68 7.12
C ARG A 359 -1.56 13.64 6.43
N PHE A 360 -0.34 13.21 6.11
CA PHE A 360 0.71 14.12 5.67
C PHE A 360 1.18 13.87 4.22
N MET A 361 1.11 12.64 3.71
CA MET A 361 1.60 12.30 2.37
C MET A 361 0.43 12.25 1.38
N GLY A 362 0.37 13.24 0.47
CA GLY A 362 -0.69 13.33 -0.54
C GLY A 362 -0.42 12.47 -1.77
N VAL A 363 -1.25 12.63 -2.81
CA VAL A 363 -1.19 11.78 -4.01
C VAL A 363 -0.11 12.18 -5.02
N LYS A 364 0.37 13.42 -4.98
CA LYS A 364 1.41 13.93 -5.89
C LYS A 364 2.78 13.65 -5.29
N VAL A 365 3.54 12.75 -5.91
CA VAL A 365 4.86 12.30 -5.45
C VAL A 365 5.95 13.20 -6.02
N LEU A 366 6.88 13.65 -5.18
CA LEU A 366 7.97 14.55 -5.56
C LEU A 366 9.31 13.81 -5.58
N ASP A 367 10.27 14.32 -6.33
CA ASP A 367 11.63 13.76 -6.36
C ASP A 367 12.46 14.23 -5.16
N VAL A 368 13.26 13.32 -4.61
CA VAL A 368 14.12 13.52 -3.43
C VAL A 368 15.54 12.98 -3.59
N GLY A 369 15.94 12.62 -4.82
CA GLY A 369 17.28 12.09 -5.10
C GLY A 369 17.42 10.59 -4.81
N ALA A 370 18.56 10.09 -4.37
CA ALA A 370 18.77 8.63 -4.27
C ALA A 370 17.77 7.91 -3.32
N LEU A 371 17.35 6.70 -3.71
CA LEU A 371 16.67 5.75 -2.83
C LEU A 371 17.69 4.94 -2.04
N GLY A 372 17.32 4.49 -0.85
CA GLY A 372 18.05 3.44 -0.16
C GLY A 372 18.83 3.85 1.09
N GLY A 373 19.57 2.88 1.64
CA GLY A 373 20.46 3.08 2.78
C GLY A 373 19.76 3.24 4.14
N SER A 374 20.54 3.61 5.17
CA SER A 374 20.05 3.67 6.56
C SER A 374 19.27 4.95 6.90
N LEU A 375 19.38 5.99 6.07
CA LEU A 375 18.52 7.18 6.13
C LEU A 375 17.79 7.26 4.80
N ARG A 376 16.47 7.15 4.84
CA ARG A 376 15.60 7.08 3.67
C ARG A 376 14.68 8.27 3.70
N SER A 377 14.37 8.85 2.54
CA SER A 377 13.52 10.04 2.45
C SER A 377 12.58 9.95 1.27
N TYR A 378 11.37 10.48 1.46
CA TYR A 378 10.30 10.53 0.47
C TYR A 378 9.58 11.87 0.61
N ALA A 379 9.16 12.49 -0.49
CA ALA A 379 8.41 13.74 -0.43
C ALA A 379 7.19 13.72 -1.32
N HIS A 380 6.09 14.24 -0.81
CA HIS A 380 4.81 14.34 -1.50
C HIS A 380 4.27 15.76 -1.28
N CYS A 381 3.38 16.22 -2.16
CA CYS A 381 2.55 17.36 -1.81
C CYS A 381 1.67 17.01 -0.59
N HIS A 382 1.41 17.98 0.29
CA HIS A 382 0.50 17.77 1.41
C HIS A 382 -0.93 17.51 0.90
N PRO A 383 -1.69 16.56 1.49
CA PRO A 383 -3.01 16.18 0.95
C PRO A 383 -4.06 17.30 1.03
N THR A 384 -3.96 18.20 2.00
CA THR A 384 -5.00 19.22 2.27
C THR A 384 -4.53 20.67 2.25
N ILE A 385 -3.21 20.93 2.18
CA ILE A 385 -2.66 22.29 2.26
C ILE A 385 -2.03 22.61 0.91
N LYS A 386 -2.66 23.54 0.18
CA LYS A 386 -2.23 23.93 -1.16
C LYS A 386 -0.80 24.49 -1.13
N GLY A 387 0.06 24.02 -2.04
CA GLY A 387 1.45 24.46 -2.14
C GLY A 387 2.39 23.92 -1.06
N ALA A 388 1.88 23.21 -0.04
CA ALA A 388 2.71 22.63 1.02
C ALA A 388 3.36 21.32 0.58
N VAL A 389 4.54 21.07 1.15
CA VAL A 389 5.34 19.85 0.92
C VAL A 389 5.48 19.09 2.22
N SER A 390 5.27 17.78 2.15
CA SER A 390 5.55 16.86 3.25
C SER A 390 6.75 16.00 2.90
N VAL A 391 7.67 15.88 3.83
CA VAL A 391 8.84 15.00 3.72
C VAL A 391 8.78 13.96 4.82
N MET A 392 8.72 12.69 4.44
CA MET A 392 8.90 11.57 5.35
C MET A 392 10.37 11.16 5.34
N VAL A 393 10.96 11.00 6.52
CA VAL A 393 12.32 10.49 6.68
C VAL A 393 12.32 9.29 7.63
N LEU A 394 13.05 8.24 7.29
CA LEU A 394 13.24 7.05 8.13
C LEU A 394 14.71 6.88 8.47
N ASN A 395 15.02 6.81 9.76
CA ASN A 395 16.32 6.38 10.25
C ASN A 395 16.21 4.94 10.75
N VAL A 396 16.70 3.99 9.95
CA VAL A 396 16.76 2.57 10.33
C VAL A 396 18.10 2.20 10.99
N SER A 397 18.92 3.18 11.34
CA SER A 397 20.18 2.98 12.05
C SER A 397 19.97 2.92 13.58
N PRO A 398 20.82 2.15 14.31
CA PRO A 398 20.90 2.23 15.78
C PRO A 398 21.45 3.56 16.31
N ASN A 399 21.93 4.45 15.42
CA ASN A 399 22.51 5.73 15.79
C ASN A 399 21.56 6.89 15.43
N PRO A 400 21.43 7.90 16.29
CA PRO A 400 20.73 9.13 15.91
C PRO A 400 21.49 9.85 14.80
N CYS A 401 20.78 10.68 14.03
CA CYS A 401 21.43 11.54 13.04
C CYS A 401 20.74 12.90 12.94
N ASN A 402 21.50 13.91 12.49
CA ASN A 402 20.97 15.21 12.15
C ASN A 402 20.96 15.36 10.63
N LEU A 403 19.88 15.93 10.11
CA LEU A 403 19.76 16.27 8.69
C LEU A 403 19.23 17.68 8.49
N THR A 404 19.40 18.18 7.28
CA THR A 404 18.75 19.39 6.78
C THR A 404 17.96 19.03 5.53
N VAL A 405 16.81 19.67 5.35
CA VAL A 405 16.01 19.55 4.12
C VAL A 405 16.16 20.86 3.34
N SER A 406 16.47 20.74 2.06
CA SER A 406 16.50 21.85 1.11
C SER A 406 15.40 21.65 0.06
N LEU A 407 14.55 22.65 -0.13
CA LEU A 407 13.54 22.66 -1.19
C LEU A 407 14.07 23.49 -2.37
N THR A 408 14.00 22.99 -3.61
CA THR A 408 14.59 23.67 -4.78
C THR A 408 13.96 25.03 -5.09
N SER A 409 12.68 25.23 -4.76
CA SER A 409 11.90 26.45 -4.96
C SER A 409 12.28 27.61 -4.04
N VAL A 410 12.97 27.33 -2.92
CA VAL A 410 13.29 28.34 -1.91
C VAL A 410 14.72 28.82 -2.12
N MET A 411 14.88 30.05 -2.63
CA MET A 411 16.17 30.68 -2.92
C MET A 411 17.09 30.83 -1.69
N SER A 412 16.57 30.72 -0.46
CA SER A 412 17.41 30.40 0.71
C SER A 412 16.65 29.74 1.87
N PRO A 413 17.27 28.82 2.64
CA PRO A 413 16.73 28.33 3.91
C PRO A 413 16.43 29.43 4.95
N ARG A 414 16.95 30.66 4.77
CA ARG A 414 16.65 31.83 5.61
C ARG A 414 15.29 32.46 5.30
N GLU A 415 14.74 32.25 4.12
CA GLU A 415 13.40 32.74 3.74
C GLU A 415 12.28 31.77 4.17
N LEU A 416 12.61 30.51 4.45
CA LEU A 416 11.70 29.55 5.11
C LEU A 416 11.45 29.87 6.60
N GLY A 417 11.92 31.02 7.09
CA GLY A 417 11.79 31.54 8.45
C GLY A 417 10.63 30.89 9.21
N SER A 418 10.96 29.85 9.97
CA SER A 418 10.10 29.28 11.03
C SER A 418 8.64 28.97 10.65
N SER A 419 8.37 28.18 9.61
CA SER A 419 6.99 27.65 9.44
C SER A 419 6.86 26.22 8.91
N TRP A 420 7.77 25.33 9.32
CA TRP A 420 7.49 23.88 9.24
C TRP A 420 7.18 23.30 10.61
N VAL A 421 6.48 22.17 10.59
CA VAL A 421 6.18 21.36 11.77
C VAL A 421 6.70 19.94 11.59
N GLU A 422 7.03 19.31 12.70
CA GLU A 422 7.64 17.98 12.76
C GLU A 422 6.77 17.02 13.58
N TYR A 423 6.65 15.80 13.09
CA TYR A 423 5.98 14.67 13.76
C TYR A 423 6.94 13.50 13.83
N HIS A 424 7.60 13.32 14.98
CA HIS A 424 8.58 12.27 15.20
C HIS A 424 7.92 11.02 15.76
N LEU A 425 7.97 9.93 15.00
CA LEU A 425 7.52 8.60 15.39
C LEU A 425 8.68 7.86 16.03
N THR A 426 8.57 7.60 17.33
CA THR A 426 9.62 6.96 18.13
C THR A 426 9.05 5.86 19.01
N MET A 427 9.92 4.97 19.47
CA MET A 427 9.62 4.12 20.63
C MET A 427 9.41 5.02 21.87
N PRO A 428 8.60 4.60 22.86
CA PRO A 428 8.50 5.32 24.12
C PRO A 428 9.85 5.36 24.86
N LEU A 429 10.23 6.56 25.34
CA LEU A 429 11.54 6.80 25.96
C LEU A 429 11.85 5.90 27.16
N ALA A 430 10.83 5.49 27.93
CA ALA A 430 10.99 4.67 29.12
C ALA A 430 11.49 3.24 28.84
N GLY A 431 11.39 2.75 27.59
CA GLY A 431 11.74 1.38 27.21
C GLY A 431 13.08 1.19 26.51
N GLY A 432 13.86 2.26 26.30
CA GLY A 432 15.10 2.19 25.51
C GLY A 432 14.86 1.83 24.03
N GLN A 433 15.89 1.32 23.34
CA GLN A 433 15.80 0.85 21.95
C GLN A 433 15.16 -0.55 21.87
N ASN A 434 13.86 -0.65 22.17
CA ASN A 434 13.11 -1.89 22.09
C ASN A 434 12.22 -1.94 20.83
N LEU A 435 12.76 -2.46 19.73
CA LEU A 435 12.05 -2.58 18.46
C LEU A 435 10.76 -3.42 18.54
N THR A 436 10.66 -4.35 19.50
CA THR A 436 9.47 -5.22 19.65
C THR A 436 8.40 -4.63 20.58
N THR A 437 8.51 -3.35 20.96
CA THR A 437 7.45 -2.67 21.70
C THR A 437 6.15 -2.58 20.90
N LYS A 438 5.02 -2.70 21.60
CA LYS A 438 3.65 -2.52 21.05
C LYS A 438 3.20 -1.06 21.04
N ASP A 439 4.01 -0.18 21.62
CA ASP A 439 3.70 1.23 21.74
C ASP A 439 4.50 2.06 20.75
N ILE A 440 3.87 3.12 20.27
CA ILE A 440 4.50 4.15 19.44
C ILE A 440 4.17 5.51 20.04
N ALA A 441 5.16 6.38 20.07
CA ALA A 441 5.01 7.76 20.48
C ALA A 441 5.13 8.68 19.27
N ILE A 442 4.29 9.71 19.22
CA ILE A 442 4.44 10.83 18.30
C ILE A 442 4.82 12.06 19.13
N ASN A 443 6.00 12.63 18.84
CA ASN A 443 6.53 13.78 19.58
C ASN A 443 6.58 13.54 21.11
N GLY A 444 6.92 12.31 21.52
CA GLY A 444 7.03 11.89 22.92
C GLY A 444 5.71 11.46 23.59
N LYS A 445 4.55 11.67 22.94
CA LYS A 445 3.25 11.21 23.46
C LYS A 445 2.91 9.83 22.91
N VAL A 446 2.76 8.84 23.81
CA VAL A 446 2.30 7.49 23.43
C VAL A 446 0.89 7.57 22.83
N MET A 447 0.73 6.96 21.66
CA MET A 447 -0.52 6.98 20.92
C MET A 447 -1.45 5.86 21.38
N LYS A 448 -2.68 6.23 21.72
CA LYS A 448 -3.78 5.33 22.08
C LYS A 448 -5.07 5.88 21.49
N ALA A 449 -5.91 4.99 20.96
CA ALA A 449 -7.26 5.38 20.52
C ALA A 449 -8.16 5.55 21.75
N ASN A 450 -9.15 6.43 21.65
CA ASN A 450 -10.19 6.56 22.66
C ASN A 450 -11.03 5.28 22.72
N ALA A 451 -11.84 5.10 23.78
CA ALA A 451 -12.64 3.90 23.99
C ALA A 451 -13.61 3.57 22.83
N ASP A 452 -14.07 4.59 22.10
CA ASP A 452 -14.96 4.45 20.94
C ASP A 452 -14.23 4.23 19.60
N GLY A 453 -12.89 4.15 19.60
CA GLY A 453 -12.07 3.99 18.40
C GLY A 453 -11.73 5.30 17.68
N THR A 454 -12.14 6.46 18.21
CA THR A 454 -11.68 7.74 17.67
C THR A 454 -10.20 7.96 17.99
N VAL A 455 -9.48 8.57 17.05
CA VAL A 455 -8.05 8.85 17.20
C VAL A 455 -7.82 10.22 17.82
N PRO A 456 -6.88 10.37 18.78
CA PRO A 456 -6.51 11.68 19.29
C PRO A 456 -5.77 12.49 18.22
N PRO A 457 -5.74 13.82 18.33
CA PRO A 457 -5.00 14.67 17.39
C PRO A 457 -3.49 14.37 17.43
N LEU A 458 -2.86 14.37 16.25
CA LEU A 458 -1.41 14.34 16.12
C LEU A 458 -0.90 15.76 16.37
N VAL A 459 -0.21 15.98 17.48
CA VAL A 459 0.24 17.32 17.90
C VAL A 459 1.62 17.60 17.29
N PRO A 460 1.78 18.66 16.48
CA PRO A 460 3.06 19.00 15.88
C PRO A 460 4.06 19.57 16.89
N GLN A 461 5.35 19.44 16.58
CA GLN A 461 6.40 20.25 17.18
C GLN A 461 6.89 21.27 16.15
N PRO A 462 7.11 22.55 16.51
CA PRO A 462 7.72 23.51 15.60
C PRO A 462 9.13 23.08 15.19
N GLY A 463 9.47 23.32 13.93
CA GLY A 463 10.84 23.16 13.44
C GLY A 463 11.86 23.99 14.22
N LYS A 464 13.08 23.47 14.34
CA LYS A 464 14.18 24.19 15.02
C LYS A 464 14.65 25.38 14.19
N SER A 465 14.94 26.51 14.84
CA SER A 465 15.49 27.71 14.19
C SER A 465 16.82 27.49 13.46
N SER A 466 17.56 26.43 13.81
CA SER A 466 18.79 26.04 13.14
C SER A 466 18.59 25.42 11.75
N GLY A 467 17.35 25.05 11.37
CA GLY A 467 17.08 24.30 10.14
C GLY A 467 17.40 22.81 10.22
N ALA A 468 17.97 22.36 11.34
CA ALA A 468 18.35 20.96 11.53
C ALA A 468 17.19 20.14 12.12
N VAL A 469 16.92 19.00 11.49
CA VAL A 469 16.02 17.96 12.00
C VAL A 469 16.86 16.92 12.70
N SER A 470 16.52 16.63 13.96
CA SER A 470 17.19 15.59 14.75
C SER A 470 16.36 14.32 14.74
N LEU A 471 16.88 13.25 14.14
CA LEU A 471 16.25 11.94 14.15
C LEU A 471 16.87 11.05 15.21
N ALA A 472 16.02 10.44 16.03
CA ALA A 472 16.45 9.40 16.96
C ALA A 472 16.91 8.15 16.20
N ALA A 473 17.68 7.29 16.87
CA ALA A 473 17.92 5.93 16.39
C ALA A 473 16.59 5.19 16.21
N TYR A 474 16.48 4.38 15.14
CA TYR A 474 15.25 3.66 14.80
C TYR A 474 14.00 4.54 14.96
N SER A 475 13.86 5.53 14.08
CA SER A 475 12.73 6.44 14.10
C SER A 475 12.29 6.85 12.70
N ALA A 476 11.10 7.42 12.61
CA ALA A 476 10.65 8.12 11.41
C ALA A 476 10.19 9.53 11.79
N ALA A 477 10.19 10.46 10.84
CA ALA A 477 9.56 11.75 11.03
C ALA A 477 8.82 12.20 9.77
N PHE A 478 7.69 12.89 9.97
CA PHE A 478 7.00 13.64 8.93
C PHE A 478 7.27 15.13 9.17
N LEU A 479 7.78 15.80 8.14
CA LEU A 479 8.17 17.21 8.16
C LEU A 479 7.25 17.95 7.18
N VAL A 480 6.41 18.84 7.68
CA VAL A 480 5.42 19.55 6.85
C VAL A 480 5.81 21.01 6.71
N TYR A 481 6.20 21.38 5.49
CA TYR A 481 6.57 22.74 5.08
C TYR A 481 5.33 23.44 4.53
N ASN A 482 4.52 24.01 5.43
CA ASN A 482 3.23 24.64 5.10
C ASN A 482 3.36 25.77 4.08
N SER A 483 4.43 26.55 4.18
CA SER A 483 4.69 27.73 3.35
C SER A 483 5.64 27.45 2.18
N ALA A 484 5.79 26.18 1.76
CA ALA A 484 6.74 25.82 0.70
C ALA A 484 6.41 26.46 -0.65
N GLN A 485 5.13 26.76 -0.92
CA GLN A 485 4.65 27.32 -2.19
C GLN A 485 5.14 26.53 -3.43
N ALA A 486 5.33 25.22 -3.27
CA ALA A 486 5.88 24.37 -4.31
C ALA A 486 4.97 24.38 -5.54
N ARG A 487 5.55 24.66 -6.72
CA ARG A 487 4.82 24.73 -7.98
C ARG A 487 4.11 23.42 -8.31
N ALA A 488 4.77 22.30 -8.06
CA ALA A 488 4.21 20.95 -8.18
C ALA A 488 2.93 20.75 -7.36
N CYS A 489 2.79 21.49 -6.26
CA CYS A 489 1.69 21.39 -5.29
C CYS A 489 0.66 22.52 -5.39
N GLY A 490 0.82 23.44 -6.35
CA GLY A 490 -0.08 24.59 -6.55
C GLY A 490 -1.25 24.35 -7.51
N GLY A 491 -1.20 23.30 -8.33
CA GLY A 491 -2.26 22.94 -9.27
C GLY A 491 -3.50 22.36 -8.58
N THR A 492 -4.65 22.42 -9.26
CA THR A 492 -5.91 21.78 -8.84
C THR A 492 -5.68 20.33 -8.37
N PRO A 493 -6.53 19.81 -7.46
CA PRO A 493 -6.50 18.39 -7.09
C PRO A 493 -6.45 17.53 -8.36
N ALA A 494 -5.74 16.40 -8.31
CA ALA A 494 -5.82 15.44 -9.41
C ALA A 494 -7.31 15.17 -9.68
N PRO A 495 -7.76 15.13 -10.95
CA PRO A 495 -9.14 14.80 -11.24
C PRO A 495 -9.49 13.50 -10.51
N GLU A 496 -10.67 13.44 -9.88
CA GLU A 496 -11.28 12.16 -9.54
C GLU A 496 -11.18 11.30 -10.80
N PHE A 497 -10.67 10.08 -10.64
CA PHE A 497 -10.46 9.19 -11.77
C PHE A 497 -11.81 8.95 -12.44
N VAL A 498 -12.07 9.67 -13.53
CA VAL A 498 -13.16 9.38 -14.45
C VAL A 498 -12.76 8.07 -15.10
N ARG A 499 -13.47 6.98 -14.77
CA ARG A 499 -13.11 5.65 -15.26
C ARG A 499 -13.12 5.71 -16.80
N GLY A 500 -11.93 5.72 -17.39
CA GLY A 500 -11.77 5.91 -18.82
C GLY A 500 -12.38 4.73 -19.55
N SER A 501 -13.26 5.00 -20.51
CA SER A 501 -13.69 4.03 -21.51
C SER A 501 -12.47 3.52 -22.26
N SER A 502 -12.20 2.21 -22.26
CA SER A 502 -11.33 1.66 -23.29
C SER A 502 -12.07 1.77 -24.63
N ALA A 503 -11.85 2.86 -25.35
CA ALA A 503 -12.30 2.99 -26.72
C ALA A 503 -11.37 2.13 -27.59
N GLN A 504 -11.68 0.84 -27.70
CA GLN A 504 -11.34 -0.08 -28.79
C GLN A 504 -11.76 -1.49 -28.36
N VAL A 505 -12.92 -1.94 -28.85
CA VAL A 505 -13.32 -3.29 -29.29
C VAL A 505 -14.83 -3.17 -29.56
N ASP A 506 -15.19 -2.36 -30.54
CA ASP A 506 -16.53 -2.35 -31.16
C ASP A 506 -16.38 -2.86 -32.60
N THR A 507 -15.89 -4.08 -32.73
CA THR A 507 -16.09 -4.87 -33.96
C THR A 507 -15.82 -6.32 -33.60
N PHE A 508 -16.88 -7.08 -33.34
CA PHE A 508 -17.06 -8.53 -33.59
C PHE A 508 -18.16 -9.05 -32.67
N LEU A 509 -19.40 -8.67 -33.00
CA LEU A 509 -20.62 -9.40 -32.60
C LEU A 509 -21.53 -9.45 -33.83
N MET A 510 -21.09 -10.22 -34.81
CA MET A 510 -21.95 -10.91 -35.77
C MET A 510 -21.20 -12.18 -36.19
N LEU A 511 -21.45 -13.28 -35.46
CA LEU A 511 -21.65 -14.65 -35.95
C LEU A 511 -21.91 -15.58 -34.77
#